data_AF-A0A6N7H2Q1-F1
#
_entry.id   AF-A0A6N7H2Q1-F1
#
_cell.length_a   1.000
_cell.length_b   1.000
_cell.length_c   1.000
_cell.angle_alpha   90.00
_cell.angle_beta   90.00
_cell.angle_gamma   90.00
#
_symmetry.space_group_name_H-M   'P 1'
#
loop_
_entity.id
_entity.type
_entity.pdbx_description
1 polymer ?
#
loop_
_entity_poly.entity_id
_entity_poly.type
_entity_poly.pdbx_seq_one_letter_code
_entity_poly.pdbx_strand_id
1 'polypeptide(L)'
;MAADYDITSTSPAWQRHHAARTVAGHARDAKDLAELLDMLGLTAAEGREPPGEPPVTAGPKKPPPRLDPPTVCRLDNLLRNGRANAAGPSATPR
;
A
#
# COMPACT_ATOMS: atom_id res chain seq x y z
N MET A 1 0.12 -14.94 -28.80
CA MET A 1 -0.91 -15.11 -27.75
C MET A 1 -0.81 -13.93 -26.81
N ALA A 2 -1.60 -12.88 -27.05
CA ALA A 2 -1.72 -11.77 -26.12
C ALA A 2 -2.65 -12.26 -24.99
N ALA A 3 -2.15 -12.27 -23.76
CA ALA A 3 -3.00 -12.46 -22.59
C ALA A 3 -3.90 -11.22 -22.52
N ASP A 4 -5.18 -11.43 -22.76
CA ASP A 4 -6.25 -10.48 -22.48
C ASP A 4 -6.24 -10.25 -20.96
N TYR A 5 -5.50 -9.24 -20.53
CA TYR A 5 -5.45 -8.86 -19.13
C TYR A 5 -6.76 -8.13 -18.84
N ASP A 6 -7.67 -8.81 -18.15
CA ASP A 6 -8.91 -8.22 -17.65
C ASP A 6 -8.57 -7.21 -16.52
N ILE A 7 -8.18 -5.99 -16.88
CA ILE A 7 -8.02 -4.86 -15.94
C ILE A 7 -9.41 -4.40 -15.42
N THR A 8 -10.48 -4.99 -15.95
CA THR A 8 -11.88 -4.54 -15.83
C THR A 8 -12.76 -5.42 -14.96
N SER A 9 -12.24 -6.44 -14.26
CA SER A 9 -13.04 -7.28 -13.34
C SER A 9 -13.33 -6.63 -11.98
N THR A 10 -13.27 -5.30 -11.91
CA THR A 10 -13.58 -4.55 -10.70
C THR A 10 -14.89 -3.83 -10.90
N SER A 11 -15.91 -4.18 -10.09
CA SER A 11 -17.24 -3.58 -10.21
C SER A 11 -17.17 -2.05 -10.20
N PRO A 12 -18.03 -1.34 -10.95
CA PRO A 12 -18.01 0.13 -10.99
C PRO A 12 -18.19 0.75 -9.59
N ALA A 13 -18.91 0.07 -8.70
CA ALA A 13 -19.02 0.48 -7.30
C ALA A 13 -17.67 0.42 -6.56
N TRP A 14 -16.88 -0.63 -6.76
CA TRP A 14 -15.55 -0.75 -6.14
C TRP A 14 -14.58 0.31 -6.64
N GLN A 15 -14.63 0.64 -7.94
CA GLN A 15 -13.82 1.73 -8.50
C GLN A 15 -14.18 3.07 -7.87
N ARG A 16 -15.47 3.36 -7.72
CA ARG A 16 -15.97 4.61 -7.10
C ARG A 16 -15.63 4.67 -5.61
N HIS A 17 -15.72 3.56 -4.88
CA HIS A 17 -15.26 3.46 -3.49
C HIS A 17 -13.79 3.79 -3.33
N HIS A 18 -12.93 3.15 -4.14
CA HIS A 18 -11.49 3.39 -4.10
C HIS A 18 -11.10 4.80 -4.50
N ALA A 19 -11.76 5.37 -5.51
CA ALA A 19 -11.55 6.74 -5.91
C ALA A 19 -11.88 7.70 -4.76
N ALA A 20 -13.06 7.56 -4.14
CA ALA A 20 -13.48 8.40 -3.02
C ALA A 20 -12.53 8.29 -1.81
N ARG A 21 -12.03 7.07 -1.49
CA ARG A 21 -11.05 6.89 -0.40
C ARG A 21 -9.68 7.45 -0.72
N THR A 22 -9.22 7.32 -1.97
CA THR A 22 -7.94 7.88 -2.40
C THR A 22 -7.97 9.41 -2.26
N VAL A 23 -9.04 10.04 -2.73
CA VAL A 23 -9.23 11.49 -2.61
C VAL A 23 -9.28 11.93 -1.15
N ALA A 24 -9.99 11.20 -0.28
CA ALA A 24 -10.02 11.45 1.15
C ALA A 24 -8.64 11.39 1.82
N GLY A 25 -7.72 10.56 1.33
CA GLY A 25 -6.34 10.48 1.82
C GLY A 25 -5.46 11.66 1.38
N HIS A 26 -5.84 12.39 0.34
CA HIS A 26 -5.10 13.53 -0.19
C HIS A 26 -5.66 14.89 0.24
N ALA A 27 -6.92 14.94 0.67
CA ALA A 27 -7.56 16.17 1.13
C ALA A 27 -6.94 16.69 2.45
N ARG A 28 -6.81 18.01 2.57
CA ARG A 28 -6.27 18.67 3.77
C ARG A 28 -7.31 18.87 4.86
N ASP A 29 -8.55 19.12 4.47
CA ASP A 29 -9.67 19.36 5.35
C ASP A 29 -11.00 18.95 4.72
N ALA A 30 -12.10 19.06 5.47
CA ALA A 30 -13.41 18.61 5.04
C ALA A 30 -13.99 19.41 3.87
N LYS A 31 -13.62 20.70 3.72
CA LYS A 31 -14.07 21.54 2.61
C LYS A 31 -13.31 21.16 1.35
N ASP A 32 -11.99 21.04 1.45
CA ASP A 32 -11.11 20.57 0.36
C ASP A 32 -11.56 19.19 -0.15
N LEU A 33 -11.90 18.26 0.76
CA LEU A 33 -12.45 16.97 0.38
C LEU A 33 -13.78 17.08 -0.39
N ALA A 34 -14.70 17.94 0.05
CA ALA A 34 -15.98 18.11 -0.61
C ALA A 34 -15.80 18.67 -2.04
N GLU A 35 -14.91 19.64 -2.23
CA GLU A 35 -14.59 20.20 -3.55
C GLU A 35 -13.94 19.15 -4.48
N LEU A 36 -12.99 18.37 -3.97
CA LEU A 36 -12.33 17.32 -4.75
C LEU A 36 -13.31 16.19 -5.17
N LEU A 37 -14.24 15.81 -4.29
CA LEU A 37 -15.26 14.81 -4.62
C LEU A 37 -16.26 15.32 -5.66
N ASP A 38 -16.69 16.58 -5.54
CA ASP A 38 -17.62 17.21 -6.47
C ASP A 38 -17.04 17.30 -7.89
N MET A 39 -15.77 17.73 -8.01
CA MET A 39 -15.06 17.77 -9.31
C MET A 39 -14.98 16.40 -10.00
N LEU A 40 -14.99 15.32 -9.23
CA LEU A 40 -14.90 13.95 -9.74
C LEU A 40 -16.28 13.28 -9.90
N GLY A 41 -17.37 13.98 -9.57
CA GLY A 41 -18.72 13.39 -9.58
C GLY A 41 -18.88 12.24 -8.58
N LEU A 42 -18.15 12.31 -7.47
CA LEU A 42 -18.16 11.34 -6.38
C LEU A 42 -18.88 11.93 -5.16
N THR A 43 -19.33 11.06 -4.28
CA THR A 43 -20.01 11.41 -3.04
C THR A 43 -19.27 10.85 -1.84
N ALA A 44 -19.41 11.51 -0.68
CA ALA A 44 -18.83 11.02 0.56
C ALA A 44 -19.40 9.65 0.99
N ALA A 45 -20.62 9.32 0.57
CA ALA A 45 -21.24 8.02 0.84
C ALA A 45 -20.46 6.87 0.18
N GLU A 46 -19.94 7.09 -1.03
CA GLU A 46 -19.20 6.07 -1.79
C GLU A 46 -17.87 5.70 -1.14
N GLY A 47 -17.25 6.61 -0.40
CA GLY A 47 -16.04 6.32 0.38
C GLY A 47 -16.30 5.59 1.70
N ARG A 48 -17.54 5.60 2.22
CA ARG A 48 -17.88 5.01 3.53
C ARG A 48 -18.16 3.52 3.46
N GLU A 49 -18.93 3.08 2.48
CA GLU A 49 -19.35 1.68 2.37
C GLU A 49 -18.46 0.96 1.35
N PRO A 50 -17.65 -0.04 1.78
CA PRO A 50 -17.04 -0.93 0.81
C PRO A 50 -18.16 -1.66 0.07
N PRO A 51 -18.15 -1.69 -1.27
CA PRO A 51 -19.19 -2.39 -2.02
C PRO A 51 -19.04 -3.86 -1.70
N GLY A 52 -20.04 -4.38 -0.98
CA GLY A 52 -20.12 -5.72 -0.40
C GLY A 52 -18.94 -6.62 -0.69
N GLU A 53 -17.89 -6.52 0.14
CA GLU A 53 -16.99 -7.66 0.29
C GLU A 53 -17.87 -8.85 0.71
N PRO A 54 -17.75 -10.03 0.05
CA PRO A 54 -18.35 -11.23 0.61
C PRO A 54 -17.85 -11.32 2.06
N PRO A 55 -18.70 -11.70 3.04
CA PRO A 55 -18.29 -11.75 4.43
C PRO A 55 -17.04 -12.61 4.49
N VAL A 56 -15.88 -11.98 4.69
CA VAL A 56 -14.68 -12.68 5.12
C VAL A 56 -15.07 -13.26 6.45
N THR A 57 -15.52 -14.52 6.44
CA THR A 57 -15.49 -15.35 7.63
C THR A 57 -14.13 -15.07 8.23
N ALA A 58 -14.11 -14.60 9.47
CA ALA A 58 -12.89 -14.26 10.18
C ALA A 58 -12.08 -15.56 10.32
N GLY A 59 -11.34 -15.90 9.27
CA GLY A 59 -10.38 -16.97 9.27
C GLY A 59 -9.37 -16.65 10.36
N PRO A 60 -8.83 -17.66 11.06
CA PRO A 60 -7.96 -17.44 12.20
C PRO A 60 -6.81 -16.53 11.73
N LYS A 61 -6.68 -15.35 12.36
CA LYS A 61 -5.58 -14.43 12.11
C LYS A 61 -4.28 -15.21 12.26
N LYS A 62 -3.68 -15.61 11.15
CA LYS A 62 -2.39 -16.27 11.16
C LYS A 62 -1.43 -15.25 11.77
N PRO A 63 -0.79 -15.54 12.92
CA PRO A 63 0.18 -14.61 13.49
C PRO A 63 1.25 -14.34 12.43
N PRO A 64 1.79 -13.11 12.37
CA PRO A 64 2.85 -12.79 11.42
C PRO A 64 3.98 -13.82 11.56
N PRO A 65 4.61 -14.25 10.46
CA PRO A 65 5.70 -15.21 10.53
C PRO A 65 6.77 -14.64 11.45
N ARG A 66 6.96 -15.26 12.62
CA ARG A 66 8.06 -14.92 13.51
C ARG A 66 9.33 -15.42 12.84
N LEU A 67 10.19 -14.49 12.45
CA LEU A 67 11.53 -14.82 11.99
C LEU A 67 12.27 -15.51 13.12
N ASP A 68 12.91 -16.63 12.81
CA ASP A 68 13.74 -17.36 13.76
C ASP A 68 14.99 -16.54 14.14
N PRO A 69 15.53 -16.70 15.36
CA PRO A 69 16.70 -15.97 15.83
C PRO A 69 17.92 -15.99 14.88
N PRO A 70 18.31 -17.12 14.25
CA PRO A 70 19.45 -17.12 13.35
C PRO A 70 19.20 -16.31 12.07
N THR A 71 17.96 -16.27 11.56
CA THR A 71 17.59 -15.40 10.43
C THR A 71 17.71 -13.92 10.80
N VAL A 72 17.30 -13.54 12.01
CA VAL A 72 17.46 -12.16 12.51
C VAL A 72 18.94 -11.79 12.63
N CYS A 73 19.78 -12.66 13.21
CA CYS A 73 21.22 -12.43 13.31
C CYS A 73 21.89 -12.32 11.94
N ARG A 74 21.48 -13.15 10.97
CA ARG A 74 22.03 -13.11 9.60
C ARG A 74 21.70 -11.79 8.92
N LEU A 75 20.48 -11.30 9.08
CA LEU A 75 20.04 -10.02 8.51
C LEU A 75 20.79 -8.85 9.13
N ASP A 76 20.95 -8.81 10.46
CA ASP A 76 21.70 -7.75 11.16
C ASP A 76 23.16 -7.67 10.68
N ASN A 77 23.82 -8.83 10.54
CA ASN A 77 25.17 -8.91 10.01
C ASN A 77 25.27 -8.41 8.57
N LEU A 78 24.31 -8.74 7.71
CA LEU A 78 24.28 -8.25 6.33
C LEU A 78 24.11 -6.73 6.26
N LEU A 79 23.24 -6.14 7.09
CA LEU A 79 23.06 -4.69 7.13
C LEU A 79 24.31 -3.98 7.65
N ARG A 80 24.93 -4.54 8.70
CA ARG A 80 26.17 -3.99 9.28
C ARG A 80 27.34 -4.05 8.29
N ASN A 81 27.50 -5.18 7.60
CA ASN A 81 28.57 -5.38 6.62
C ASN A 81 28.32 -4.61 5.31
N GLY A 82 27.06 -4.49 4.88
CA GLY A 82 26.68 -3.66 3.74
C GLY A 82 26.97 -2.17 3.97
N ARG A 83 26.76 -1.68 5.19
CA ARG A 83 27.08 -0.29 5.57
C ARG A 83 28.59 -0.03 5.67
N ALA A 84 29.39 -1.02 6.06
CA ALA A 84 30.84 -0.93 6.10
C ALA A 84 31.46 -0.82 4.68
N ASN A 85 30.87 -1.46 3.67
CA ASN A 85 31.33 -1.41 2.29
C ASN A 85 30.88 -0.15 1.51
N ALA A 86 29.96 0.65 2.06
CA ALA A 86 29.49 1.90 1.46
C ALA A 86 30.41 3.11 1.76
N ALA A 87 31.31 2.98 2.73
CA ALA A 87 32.42 3.92 2.93
C ALA A 87 33.60 3.44 2.08
N GLY A 88 33.70 3.93 0.84
CA GLY A 88 34.79 3.59 -0.06
C GLY A 88 36.17 3.85 0.57
N PRO A 89 37.22 3.12 0.16
CA PRO A 89 38.57 3.44 0.57
C PRO A 89 38.88 4.86 0.09
N SER A 90 39.09 5.77 1.04
CA SER A 90 39.67 7.08 0.80
C SER A 90 40.94 6.89 -0.01
N ALA A 91 40.95 7.45 -1.22
CA ALA A 91 42.13 7.56 -2.06
C ALA A 91 43.27 8.17 -1.25
N THR A 92 44.30 7.38 -0.95
CA THR A 92 45.61 7.88 -0.54
C THR A 92 46.32 8.42 -1.78
N PRO A 93 46.77 9.69 -1.81
CA PRO A 93 47.63 10.17 -2.87
C PRO A 93 49.07 9.74 -2.57
N ARG A 94 49.69 8.99 -3.48
CA ARG A 94 51.13 9.00 -3.66
C ARG A 94 51.54 8.51 -5.03
#